data_AF-A0A6P1BU22-F1
#
_entry.id   AF-A0A6P1BU22-F1
#
_cell.length_a   1.000
_cell.length_b   1.000
_cell.length_c   1.000
_cell.angle_alpha   90.00
_cell.angle_beta   90.00
_cell.angle_gamma   90.00
#
_symmetry.space_group_name_H-M   'P 1'
#
loop_
_entity.id
_entity.type
_entity.pdbx_description
1 polymer ?
#
loop_
_entity_poly.entity_id
_entity_poly.type
_entity_poly.pdbx_seq_one_letter_code
_entity_poly.pdbx_strand_id
1 'polypeptide(L)' 'MPKPWTAEEEQRLLELRNSGLIWIRVAGILGRTEASVVGHYLKHLKKRPRKIICEPELRLPSQDPLLNGHQRS' A
#
# COMPACT_ATOMS: atom_id res chain seq x y z
N MET A 1 -1.32 31.00 2.97
CA MET A 1 -0.31 30.14 3.62
C MET A 1 -0.42 28.74 3.03
N PRO A 2 0.65 28.09 2.58
CA PRO A 2 0.59 26.69 2.16
C PRO A 2 0.24 25.80 3.36
N LYS A 3 -0.72 24.88 3.20
CA LYS A 3 -1.11 23.95 4.27
C LYS A 3 0.05 22.96 4.51
N PRO A 4 0.58 22.84 5.74
CA PRO A 4 1.67 21.91 6.04
C PRO A 4 1.24 20.46 5.80
N TRP A 5 2.20 19.58 5.52
CA TRP A 5 1.97 18.14 5.46
C TRP A 5 1.98 17.56 6.86
N THR A 6 0.98 16.73 7.16
CA THR A 6 0.92 15.95 8.40
C THR A 6 1.49 14.56 8.19
N ALA A 7 1.97 13.93 9.27
CA ALA A 7 2.48 12.55 9.22
C ALA A 7 1.42 11.56 8.72
N GLU A 8 0.15 11.79 9.04
CA GLU A 8 -0.98 10.98 8.56
C GLU A 8 -1.17 11.10 7.03
N GLU A 9 -1.05 12.31 6.48
CA GLU A 9 -1.11 12.55 5.03
C GLU A 9 0.07 11.89 4.31
N GLU A 10 1.27 11.92 4.91
CA GLU A 10 2.45 11.26 4.36
C GLU A 10 2.34 9.74 4.37
N GLN A 11 1.81 9.16 5.45
CA GLN A 11 1.56 7.73 5.53
C GLN A 11 0.53 7.29 4.49
N ARG A 12 -0.60 7.99 4.38
CA ARG A 12 -1.62 7.69 3.35
C ARG A 12 -1.06 7.85 1.95
N LEU A 13 -0.24 8.87 1.69
CA LEU A 13 0.42 9.06 0.41
C LEU A 13 1.32 7.87 0.04
N LEU A 14 2.06 7.32 1.01
CA LEU A 14 2.88 6.12 0.81
C LEU A 14 2.02 4.88 0.55
N GLU A 15 0.98 4.65 1.35
CA GLU A 15 0.07 3.50 1.20
C GLU A 15 -0.61 3.50 -0.17
N LEU A 16 -1.17 4.65 -0.59
CA LEU A 16 -1.84 4.80 -1.87
C LEU A 16 -0.86 4.67 -3.04
N ARG A 17 0.39 5.11 -2.87
CA ARG A 17 1.42 4.94 -3.89
C ARG A 17 1.87 3.48 -3.99
N ASN A 18 1.95 2.78 -2.87
CA ASN A 18 2.29 1.36 -2.81
C ASN A 18 1.19 0.48 -3.42
N SER A 19 -0.07 0.88 -3.30
CA SER A 19 -1.19 0.21 -3.98
C SER A 19 -1.28 0.51 -5.48
N GLY A 20 -0.36 1.31 -6.04
CA GLY A 20 -0.29 1.61 -7.48
C GLY A 20 -1.31 2.63 -7.98
N LEU A 21 -1.95 3.42 -7.10
CA LEU A 21 -2.88 4.47 -7.52
C LEU A 21 -2.17 5.59 -8.28
N ILE A 22 -2.88 6.14 -9.26
CA ILE A 22 -2.45 7.31 -10.05
C ILE A 22 -2.54 8.60 -9.24
N TRP A 23 -1.64 9.54 -9.49
CA TRP A 23 -1.48 10.76 -8.70
C TRP A 23 -2.76 11.59 -8.56
N ILE A 24 -3.56 11.71 -9.62
CA ILE A 24 -4.85 12.41 -9.59
C ILE A 24 -5.83 11.84 -8.57
N ARG A 25 -5.87 10.51 -8.43
CA ARG A 25 -6.71 9.84 -7.43
C ARG A 25 -6.18 10.05 -6.02
N VAL A 26 -4.86 9.94 -5.86
CA VAL A 26 -4.19 10.18 -4.57
C VAL A 26 -4.42 11.61 -4.10
N ALA A 27 -4.29 12.59 -5.00
CA ALA A 27 -4.55 14.00 -4.75
C ALA A 27 -6.00 14.24 -4.34
N GLY A 28 -6.96 13.61 -5.03
CA GLY A 28 -8.37 13.66 -4.67
C GLY A 28 -8.66 13.09 -3.27
N ILE A 29 -8.03 11.96 -2.91
CA ILE A 29 -8.20 11.33 -1.59
C ILE A 29 -7.60 12.20 -0.47
N LEU A 30 -6.46 12.85 -0.73
CA LEU A 30 -5.80 13.73 0.25
C LEU A 30 -6.37 15.15 0.28
N GLY A 31 -7.27 15.51 -0.65
CA GLY A 31 -7.77 16.88 -0.78
C GLY A 31 -6.67 17.89 -1.13
N ARG A 32 -5.64 17.45 -1.87
CA ARG A 32 -4.49 18.27 -2.30
C ARG A 32 -4.43 18.32 -3.82
N THR A 33 -3.61 19.22 -4.36
CA THR A 33 -3.31 19.27 -5.79
C THR A 33 -2.23 18.25 -6.16
N GLU A 34 -2.35 17.67 -7.36
CA GLU A 34 -1.38 16.70 -7.88
C GLU A 34 0.06 17.22 -7.86
N ALA A 35 0.27 18.48 -8.26
CA ALA A 35 1.59 19.11 -8.25
C ALA A 35 2.20 19.17 -6.83
N SER A 36 1.36 19.41 -5.81
CA SER A 36 1.80 19.43 -4.41
C SER A 36 2.17 18.03 -3.92
N VAL A 37 1.34 17.04 -4.24
CA VAL A 37 1.56 15.62 -3.89
C VAL A 37 2.84 15.08 -4.54
N VAL A 38 3.01 15.29 -5.84
CA VAL A 38 4.19 14.84 -6.59
C VAL A 38 5.44 15.54 -6.08
N GLY A 39 5.39 16.87 -5.88
CA GLY A 39 6.52 17.64 -5.36
C GLY A 39 6.93 17.17 -3.96
N HIS A 40 5.96 16.90 -3.08
CA HIS A 40 6.22 16.39 -1.74
C HIS A 40 6.81 14.99 -1.77
N TYR A 41 6.19 14.08 -2.53
CA TYR A 41 6.65 12.70 -2.69
C TYR A 41 8.09 12.64 -3.21
N LEU A 42 8.41 13.42 -4.25
CA LEU A 42 9.75 13.44 -4.84
C LEU A 42 10.81 14.04 -3.91
N LYS A 43 10.47 15.04 -3.09
CA LYS A 43 11.42 15.74 -2.21
C LYS A 43 11.64 15.04 -0.87
N HIS A 44 10.57 14.52 -0.27
CA HIS A 44 10.57 14.03 1.11
C HIS A 44 10.52 12.49 1.17
N LEU A 45 9.80 11.84 0.25
CA LEU A 45 9.58 10.39 0.29
C LEU A 45 10.53 9.60 -0.63
N LYS A 46 11.14 10.24 -1.65
CA LYS A 46 12.05 9.57 -2.61
C LYS A 46 13.48 9.34 -2.08
N LYS A 47 13.80 9.79 -0.87
CA LYS A 47 15.07 9.46 -0.19
C LYS A 47 15.04 7.97 0.23
N ARG A 48 15.53 7.09 -0.64
CA ARG A 48 15.65 5.62 -0.43
C ARG A 48 16.60 5.29 0.76
N PRO A 49 16.79 4.03 1.27
CA PRO A 49 16.40 2.71 0.69
C PRO A 49 16.03 1.54 1.69
N ARG A 50 15.75 0.35 1.10
CA ARG A 50 16.06 -1.04 1.57
C ARG A 50 14.91 -1.93 2.09
N LYS A 51 14.94 -3.17 1.58
CA LYS A 51 14.05 -4.32 1.80
C LYS A 51 12.61 -4.11 1.35
N ILE A 52 12.40 -4.42 0.07
CA ILE A 52 11.20 -5.15 -0.31
C ILE A 52 11.28 -6.50 0.41
N ILE A 53 10.64 -6.63 1.57
CA ILE A 53 10.08 -7.93 1.95
C ILE A 53 8.76 -7.99 1.19
N CYS A 54 8.81 -8.49 -0.04
CA CYS A 54 7.64 -9.08 -0.69
C CYS A 54 7.60 -10.52 -0.22
N GLU A 55 7.20 -10.75 1.02
CA GLU A 55 6.59 -12.02 1.35
C GLU A 55 5.12 -11.71 1.61
N PRO A 56 4.23 -11.96 0.64
CA PRO A 56 2.83 -12.08 0.98
C PRO A 56 2.71 -13.37 1.77
N GLU A 57 3.02 -13.34 3.06
CA GLU A 57 2.58 -14.40 3.96
C GLU A 57 1.07 -14.22 4.20
N LEU A 58 0.28 -14.39 3.13
CA LEU A 58 -1.02 -15.00 3.29
C LEU A 58 -0.75 -16.45 3.68
N ARG A 59 -0.45 -16.64 4.97
CA ARG A 59 -0.65 -17.89 5.68
C ARG A 59 -2.16 -18.14 5.65
N LEU A 60 -2.67 -18.67 4.54
CA LEU A 60 -3.91 -19.42 4.59
C LEU A 60 -3.62 -20.59 5.53
N PRO A 61 -4.30 -20.71 6.69
CA PRO A 61 -4.11 -21.86 7.54
C PRO A 61 -4.44 -23.10 6.70
N SER A 62 -3.42 -23.92 6.47
CA SER A 62 -3.57 -25.31 6.06
C SER A 62 -4.51 -25.97 7.06
N GLN A 63 -5.75 -26.14 6.63
CA GLN A 63 -6.65 -27.14 7.16
C GLN A 63 -6.91 -28.04 5.97
N ASP A 64 -6.04 -29.02 5.76
CA ASP A 64 -6.39 -30.25 5.08
C ASP A 64 -7.28 -31.05 6.05
N PRO A 65 -8.59 -31.17 5.85
CA PRO A 65 -9.37 -32.18 6.52
C PRO A 65 -9.27 -33.43 5.65
N LEU A 66 -8.27 -34.24 5.98
CA LEU A 66 -8.30 -35.70 5.98
C LEU A 66 -9.26 -36.37 4.97
N LEU A 67 -8.65 -37.04 4.00
CA LEU A 67 -8.98 -38.39 3.55
C LEU A 67 -10.30 -38.95 4.13
N ASN A 68 -11.41 -38.75 3.42
CA ASN A 68 -12.58 -39.59 3.61
C ASN A 68 -12.47 -40.76 2.63
N GLY A 69 -12.08 -41.91 3.18
CA GLY A 69 -12.25 -43.19 2.53
C GLY A 69 -13.72 -43.40 2.17
N HIS A 70 -13.95 -43.80 0.93
CA HIS A 70 -15.17 -44.48 0.55
C HIS A 70 -14.79 -45.80 -0.08
N GLN A 71 -14.76 -46.84 0.76
CA GLN A 71 -15.04 -48.19 0.29
C GLN A 71 -16.46 -48.21 -0.29
N ARG A 72 -16.60 -48.64 -1.54
CA ARG A 72 -17.76 -49.38 -2.07
C ARG A 72 -17.19 -50.36 -3.09
N SER A 73 -17.09 -51.64 -2.73
CA SER A 73 -18.14 -52.67 -2.86
C SER A 73 -18.41 -53.00 -4.32
#